data_AF-A0A953P902-F1
#
_entry.id   AF-A0A953P902-F1
#
_cell.length_a   1.000
_cell.length_b   1.000
_cell.length_c   1.000
_cell.angle_alpha   90.00
_cell.angle_beta   90.00
_cell.angle_gamma   90.00
#
_symmetry.space_group_name_H-M   'P 1'
#
loop_
_entity.id
_entity.type
_entity.pdbx_description
1 polymer ?
#
loop_
_entity_poly.entity_id
_entity_poly.type
_entity_poly.pdbx_seq_one_letter_code
_entity_poly.pdbx_strand_id
1 'polypeptide(L)'
;DGWPDLFVACDSTPNLLFRNNVGQSNHWLRLILVGDKQTGLDAYGSVARVKTSAGILTKIKDGGAGYLSQHDPRLLFGLGRDEKAQSIAVTWSNGTVESFPADAKAGSTLLLKKDTGRAQELQLPSASLPDPLTRGELLARSLKIHPGAAFPDLALKNLAGQPSSLLKQLQPGHRLLINLWATWCRPCAAEMPELENLRPRLAANHVGILGLDLDADPAAPVASFVEKIGVRYPVFLGGPAAIEQIFSGEEMSVPLSVLVDDHGIVLEIIPGWSGATRQKFLDLAGEPAHPAAVSPPAPRP
;
A
#
# COMPACT_ATOMS: atom_id res chain seq x y z
N ASP A 1 3.64 -1.51 22.79
CA ASP A 1 2.75 -2.46 23.49
C ASP A 1 3.29 -3.91 23.56
N GLY A 2 4.41 -4.22 22.89
CA GLY A 2 5.01 -5.55 22.91
C GLY A 2 4.50 -6.47 21.79
N TRP A 3 3.61 -5.96 20.92
CA TRP A 3 3.20 -6.63 19.71
C TRP A 3 4.08 -6.17 18.53
N PRO A 4 4.50 -7.09 17.65
CA PRO A 4 5.35 -6.75 16.52
C PRO A 4 4.56 -6.05 15.40
N ASP A 5 5.23 -5.15 14.69
CA ASP A 5 4.84 -4.76 13.34
C ASP A 5 5.15 -5.89 12.37
N LEU A 6 4.45 -5.93 11.23
CA LEU A 6 4.69 -6.92 10.18
C LEU A 6 5.33 -6.23 8.96
N PHE A 7 6.51 -6.69 8.58
CA PHE A 7 7.19 -6.30 7.35
C PHE A 7 7.20 -7.47 6.38
N VAL A 8 6.63 -7.29 5.20
CA VAL A 8 6.56 -8.31 4.14
C VAL A 8 7.40 -7.84 2.97
N ALA A 9 8.41 -8.63 2.61
CA ALA A 9 9.20 -8.46 1.42
C ALA A 9 8.91 -9.62 0.48
N CYS A 10 8.42 -9.30 -0.73
CA CYS A 10 8.20 -10.26 -1.80
C CYS A 10 9.04 -9.83 -2.99
N ASP A 11 9.70 -10.80 -3.63
CA ASP A 11 10.56 -10.51 -4.78
C ASP A 11 9.79 -9.79 -5.89
N SER A 12 10.43 -8.82 -6.53
CA SER A 12 9.85 -7.98 -7.59
C SER A 12 8.62 -7.14 -7.21
N THR A 13 8.27 -7.02 -5.92
CA THR A 13 7.15 -6.17 -5.45
C THR A 13 7.63 -5.14 -4.42
N PRO A 14 6.91 -4.02 -4.23
CA PRO A 14 7.19 -3.10 -3.12
C PRO A 14 7.04 -3.81 -1.77
N ASN A 15 7.98 -3.55 -0.86
CA ASN A 15 7.87 -4.03 0.51
C ASN A 15 6.67 -3.42 1.22
N LEU A 16 5.93 -4.24 1.98
CA LEU A 16 4.76 -3.81 2.73
C LEU A 16 5.10 -3.73 4.22
N LEU A 17 4.75 -2.61 4.86
CA LEU A 17 4.85 -2.44 6.32
C LEU A 17 3.45 -2.26 6.91
N PHE A 18 3.03 -3.23 7.72
CA PHE A 18 1.80 -3.15 8.50
C PHE A 18 2.16 -2.74 9.93
N ARG A 19 1.86 -1.49 10.26
CA ARG A 19 2.05 -0.96 11.61
C ARG A 19 0.91 -1.41 12.51
N ASN A 20 1.23 -2.06 13.61
CA ASN A 20 0.24 -2.34 14.64
C ASN A 20 -0.11 -1.04 15.36
N ASN A 21 -1.34 -0.55 15.14
CA ASN A 21 -1.84 0.70 15.72
C ASN A 21 -2.67 0.52 16.99
N VAL A 22 -2.77 -0.70 17.52
CA VAL A 22 -3.49 -0.98 18.76
C VAL A 22 -2.54 -0.81 19.96
N GLY A 23 -3.04 -0.27 21.07
CA GLY A 23 -2.28 -0.27 22.33
C GLY A 23 -1.03 0.62 22.34
N GLN A 24 -0.89 1.58 21.42
CA GLN A 24 0.30 2.44 21.26
C GLN A 24 0.82 3.10 22.55
N SER A 25 -0.06 3.30 23.54
CA SER A 25 0.29 3.85 24.85
C SER A 25 0.85 2.82 25.85
N ASN A 26 0.98 1.55 25.47
CA ASN A 26 1.50 0.48 26.32
C ASN A 26 3.01 0.30 26.11
N HIS A 27 3.68 0.04 27.21
CA HIS A 27 5.10 -0.24 27.29
C HIS A 27 5.47 -1.64 26.80
N TRP A 28 6.73 -1.81 26.44
CA TRP A 28 7.29 -3.08 25.97
C TRP A 28 8.65 -3.35 26.60
N LEU A 29 9.08 -4.60 26.58
CA LEU A 29 10.42 -5.04 26.96
C LEU A 29 10.89 -6.10 25.97
N ARG A 30 12.13 -6.03 25.51
CA ARG A 30 12.70 -7.01 24.58
C ARG A 30 13.84 -7.75 25.24
N LEU A 31 13.83 -9.08 25.17
CA LEU A 31 14.90 -9.92 25.69
C LEU A 31 15.63 -10.63 24.54
N ILE A 32 16.95 -10.58 24.57
CA ILE A 32 17.87 -11.32 23.72
C ILE A 32 18.57 -12.34 24.62
N LEU A 33 18.32 -13.62 24.37
CA LEU A 33 18.92 -14.70 25.14
C LEU A 33 20.18 -15.21 24.43
N VAL A 34 21.28 -15.34 25.18
CA VAL A 34 22.52 -15.99 24.75
C VAL A 34 22.85 -17.11 25.72
N GLY A 35 22.85 -18.33 25.21
CA GLY A 35 23.18 -19.52 25.99
C GLY A 35 24.67 -19.84 25.96
N ASP A 36 25.00 -21.06 26.33
CA ASP A 36 26.37 -21.58 26.36
C ASP A 36 26.51 -22.86 25.51
N LYS A 37 27.58 -23.62 25.72
CA LYS A 37 27.82 -24.88 25.01
C LYS A 37 26.80 -25.98 25.37
N GLN A 38 26.19 -25.94 26.55
CA GLN A 38 25.23 -26.94 27.02
C GLN A 38 23.79 -26.61 26.58
N THR A 39 23.45 -25.34 26.50
CA THR A 39 22.09 -24.87 26.15
C THR A 39 21.95 -24.44 24.70
N GLY A 40 23.06 -24.45 23.94
CA GLY A 40 23.18 -23.83 22.63
C GLY A 40 23.42 -22.32 22.74
N LEU A 41 24.32 -21.77 21.92
CA LEU A 41 24.67 -20.35 21.95
C LEU A 41 23.46 -19.44 21.67
N ASP A 42 22.57 -19.88 20.78
CA ASP A 42 21.33 -19.19 20.48
C ASP A 42 20.22 -19.45 21.50
N ALA A 43 20.42 -20.28 22.52
CA ALA A 43 19.45 -20.56 23.59
C ALA A 43 18.05 -21.00 23.12
N TYR A 44 17.92 -21.60 21.93
CA TYR A 44 16.65 -22.17 21.47
C TYR A 44 16.15 -23.26 22.43
N GLY A 45 14.83 -23.29 22.65
CA GLY A 45 14.17 -24.13 23.66
C GLY A 45 14.13 -23.51 25.06
N SER A 46 14.77 -22.36 25.30
CA SER A 46 14.70 -21.66 26.59
C SER A 46 13.36 -20.93 26.75
N VAL A 47 12.88 -20.85 27.99
CA VAL A 47 11.62 -20.22 28.37
C VAL A 47 11.89 -18.97 29.21
N ALA A 48 11.53 -17.80 28.71
CA ALA A 48 11.60 -16.55 29.44
C ALA A 48 10.25 -16.22 30.08
N ARG A 49 10.29 -15.83 31.36
CA ARG A 49 9.13 -15.37 32.13
C ARG A 49 9.37 -13.96 32.62
N VAL A 50 8.43 -13.07 32.33
CA VAL A 50 8.44 -11.66 32.76
C VAL A 50 7.20 -11.42 33.61
N LYS A 51 7.40 -10.99 34.86
CA LYS A 51 6.30 -10.65 35.77
C LYS A 51 5.97 -9.16 35.65
N THR A 52 4.69 -8.86 35.54
CA THR A 52 4.09 -7.52 35.49
C THR A 52 3.03 -7.40 36.60
N SER A 53 2.44 -6.22 36.77
CA SER A 53 1.30 -5.98 37.65
C SER A 53 0.06 -6.79 37.27
N ALA A 54 -0.08 -7.14 35.98
CA ALA A 54 -1.19 -7.92 35.44
C ALA A 54 -0.97 -9.45 35.51
N GLY A 55 0.26 -9.93 35.71
CA GLY A 55 0.56 -11.36 35.80
C GLY A 55 1.92 -11.75 35.26
N ILE A 56 2.12 -13.04 34.99
CA ILE A 56 3.37 -13.57 34.44
C ILE A 56 3.18 -13.87 32.94
N LEU A 57 3.97 -13.20 32.12
CA LEU A 57 4.06 -13.44 30.69
C LEU A 57 5.14 -14.48 30.44
N THR A 58 4.85 -15.48 29.61
CA THR A 58 5.77 -16.56 29.28
C THR A 58 5.98 -16.63 27.78
N LYS A 59 7.24 -16.71 27.33
CA LYS A 59 7.61 -16.90 25.93
C LYS A 59 8.72 -17.94 25.81
N ILE A 60 8.65 -18.73 24.74
CA ILE A 60 9.65 -19.73 24.40
C ILE A 60 10.48 -19.16 23.25
N LYS A 61 11.81 -19.30 23.30
CA LYS A 61 12.68 -18.98 22.16
C LYS A 61 12.72 -20.19 21.23
N ASP A 62 12.01 -20.12 20.10
CA ASP A 62 11.94 -21.15 19.07
C ASP A 62 12.55 -20.65 17.74
N GLY A 63 12.91 -21.58 16.86
CA GLY A 63 13.67 -21.29 15.64
C GLY A 63 12.81 -20.93 14.42
N GLY A 64 11.50 -21.15 14.48
CA GLY A 64 10.59 -21.04 13.33
C GLY A 64 9.48 -22.09 13.39
N ALA A 65 8.37 -21.80 12.72
CA ALA A 65 7.28 -22.73 12.49
C ALA A 65 7.04 -22.85 10.98
N GLY A 66 7.21 -24.06 10.43
CA GLY A 66 6.95 -24.35 9.01
C GLY A 66 8.18 -24.50 8.12
N TYR A 67 7.95 -24.75 6.84
CA TYR A 67 8.99 -24.95 5.84
C TYR A 67 9.63 -23.60 5.45
N LEU A 68 10.97 -23.54 5.42
CA LEU A 68 11.75 -22.34 5.06
C LEU A 68 11.34 -21.05 5.80
N SER A 69 10.96 -21.18 7.07
CA SER A 69 10.52 -20.08 7.92
C SER A 69 11.39 -19.97 9.17
N GLN A 70 11.66 -18.75 9.62
CA GLN A 70 12.40 -18.48 10.87
C GLN A 70 11.68 -17.40 11.66
N HIS A 71 11.57 -17.59 12.98
CA HIS A 71 11.04 -16.58 13.89
C HIS A 71 12.11 -15.55 14.26
N ASP A 72 11.67 -14.35 14.62
CA ASP A 72 12.57 -13.36 15.23
C ASP A 72 13.12 -13.95 16.54
N PRO A 73 14.44 -14.10 16.71
CA PRO A 73 15.03 -14.71 17.90
C PRO A 73 14.89 -13.83 19.16
N ARG A 74 14.40 -12.59 19.03
CA ARG A 74 14.20 -11.64 20.13
C ARG A 74 12.82 -11.81 20.72
N LEU A 75 12.74 -11.93 22.04
CA LEU A 75 11.48 -12.11 22.75
C LEU A 75 10.90 -10.75 23.15
N LEU A 76 9.78 -10.36 22.52
CA LEU A 76 9.07 -9.12 22.87
C LEU A 76 7.95 -9.40 23.88
N PHE A 77 7.94 -8.64 24.98
CA PHE A 77 6.93 -8.67 26.04
C PHE A 77 6.20 -7.33 26.12
N GLY A 78 4.87 -7.36 26.26
CA GLY A 78 4.06 -6.17 26.52
C GLY A 78 3.93 -5.94 28.02
N LEU A 79 4.39 -4.79 28.53
CA LEU A 79 4.31 -4.46 29.95
C LEU A 79 3.02 -3.73 30.34
N GLY A 80 2.15 -3.42 29.37
CA GLY A 80 0.94 -2.63 29.62
C GLY A 80 1.32 -1.23 30.07
N ARG A 81 0.92 -0.83 31.30
CA ARG A 81 1.26 0.48 31.88
C ARG A 81 2.47 0.44 32.80
N ASP A 82 3.03 -0.73 33.08
CA ASP A 82 4.18 -0.83 33.97
C ASP A 82 5.41 -0.16 33.35
N GLU A 83 6.11 0.67 34.11
CA GLU A 83 7.35 1.32 33.68
C GLU A 83 8.56 0.38 33.73
N LYS A 84 8.43 -0.79 34.36
CA LYS A 84 9.48 -1.81 34.49
C LYS A 84 8.86 -3.17 34.79
N ALA A 85 9.61 -4.24 34.50
CA ALA A 85 9.22 -5.58 34.95
C ALA A 85 9.35 -5.71 36.48
N GLN A 86 8.55 -6.58 37.10
CA GLN A 86 8.70 -6.92 38.53
C GLN A 86 9.76 -8.01 38.75
N SER A 87 9.90 -8.93 37.79
CA SER A 87 10.95 -9.96 37.78
C SER A 87 11.15 -10.51 36.38
N ILE A 88 12.38 -10.92 36.07
CA ILE A 88 12.73 -11.60 34.82
C ILE A 88 13.43 -12.91 35.19
N ALA A 89 12.95 -14.02 34.65
CA ALA A 89 13.57 -15.33 34.85
C ALA A 89 13.63 -16.11 33.54
N VAL A 90 14.70 -16.87 33.35
CA VAL A 90 14.90 -17.74 32.19
C VAL A 90 15.09 -19.16 32.69
N THR A 91 14.22 -20.06 32.25
CA THR A 91 14.49 -21.51 32.29
C THR A 91 15.22 -21.87 31.01
N TRP A 92 16.50 -22.19 31.11
CA TRP A 92 17.33 -22.59 29.98
C TRP A 92 16.92 -23.97 29.45
N SER A 93 17.33 -24.30 28.22
CA SER A 93 16.98 -25.58 27.57
C SER A 93 17.48 -26.83 28.32
N ASN A 94 18.49 -26.70 29.18
CA ASN A 94 18.95 -27.77 30.07
C ASN A 94 18.17 -27.86 31.41
N GLY A 95 17.10 -27.07 31.58
CA GLY A 95 16.25 -27.04 32.78
C GLY A 95 16.73 -26.12 33.90
N THR A 96 17.95 -25.57 33.83
CA THR A 96 18.43 -24.63 34.84
C THR A 96 17.64 -23.32 34.81
N VAL A 97 17.37 -22.75 35.98
CA VAL A 97 16.61 -21.49 36.10
C VAL A 97 17.52 -20.39 36.62
N GLU A 98 17.54 -19.28 35.91
CA GLU A 98 18.32 -18.09 36.27
C GLU A 98 17.40 -16.88 36.37
N SER A 99 17.55 -16.11 37.45
CA SER A 99 16.82 -14.86 37.67
C SER A 99 17.71 -13.67 37.32
N PHE A 100 17.14 -12.68 36.68
CA PHE A 100 17.82 -11.47 36.25
C PHE A 100 17.24 -10.25 36.97
N PRO A 101 18.03 -9.18 37.16
CA PRO A 101 17.54 -7.92 37.70
C PRO A 101 16.30 -7.40 36.96
N ALA A 102 15.33 -6.91 37.74
CA ALA A 102 14.05 -6.42 37.24
C ALA A 102 14.02 -4.89 37.06
N ASP A 103 15.16 -4.22 37.19
CA ASP A 103 15.33 -2.77 37.03
C ASP A 103 15.29 -2.32 35.57
N ALA A 104 15.10 -3.25 34.63
CA ALA A 104 14.92 -2.98 33.23
C ALA A 104 13.74 -2.04 32.96
N LYS A 105 14.06 -0.86 32.44
CA LYS A 105 13.07 0.14 32.05
C LYS A 105 12.23 -0.36 30.88
N ALA A 106 10.96 -0.01 30.89
CA ALA A 106 10.10 -0.09 29.73
C ALA A 106 10.76 0.59 28.52
N GLY A 107 10.58 0.01 27.34
CA GLY A 107 11.16 0.48 26.08
C GLY A 107 12.61 0.05 25.83
N SER A 108 13.18 -0.79 26.69
CA SER A 108 14.56 -1.24 26.57
C SER A 108 14.69 -2.62 25.90
N THR A 109 15.89 -2.89 25.38
CA THR A 109 16.31 -4.22 24.95
C THR A 109 17.37 -4.73 25.89
N LEU A 110 17.19 -5.93 26.46
CA LEU A 110 18.15 -6.55 27.35
C LEU A 110 18.79 -7.77 26.70
N LEU A 111 20.10 -7.87 26.81
CA LEU A 111 20.87 -9.08 26.59
C LEU A 111 21.00 -9.85 27.90
N LEU A 112 20.44 -11.05 27.93
CA LEU A 112 20.55 -11.98 29.04
C LEU A 112 21.46 -13.12 28.62
N LYS A 113 22.65 -13.17 29.20
CA LYS A 113 23.62 -14.22 28.94
C LYS A 113 23.63 -15.21 30.10
N LYS A 114 23.55 -16.50 29.78
CA LYS A 114 23.59 -17.58 30.76
C LYS A 114 24.82 -17.48 31.67
N ASP A 115 24.61 -17.76 32.95
CA ASP A 115 25.61 -17.81 34.03
C ASP A 115 26.32 -16.48 34.31
N THR A 116 25.72 -15.37 33.88
CA THR A 116 26.23 -14.03 34.20
C THR A 116 25.47 -13.36 35.34
N GLY A 117 24.22 -13.77 35.59
CA GLY A 117 23.31 -13.12 36.55
C GLY A 117 23.04 -11.64 36.25
N ARG A 118 23.41 -11.15 35.05
CA ARG A 118 23.36 -9.74 34.68
C ARG A 118 22.51 -9.55 33.42
N ALA A 119 21.69 -8.51 33.44
CA ALA A 119 21.00 -8.01 32.26
C ALA A 119 21.77 -6.80 31.73
N GLN A 120 22.24 -6.88 30.48
CA GLN A 120 22.87 -5.75 29.80
C GLN A 120 21.85 -5.06 28.91
N GLU A 121 21.62 -3.77 29.12
CA GLU A 121 20.83 -2.98 28.17
C GLU A 121 21.61 -2.76 26.87
N LEU A 122 20.95 -3.02 25.75
CA LEU A 122 21.49 -2.85 24.41
C LEU A 122 20.70 -1.80 23.64
N GLN A 123 21.43 -0.90 23.00
CA GLN A 123 20.89 -0.01 22.00
C GLN A 123 21.01 -0.69 20.63
N LEU A 124 19.88 -1.05 20.03
CA LEU A 124 19.87 -1.62 18.70
C LEU A 124 20.03 -0.52 17.65
N PRO A 125 20.69 -0.81 16.50
CA PRO A 125 20.75 0.12 15.39
C PRO A 125 19.34 0.50 14.94
N SER A 126 19.08 1.79 14.77
CA SER A 126 17.87 2.31 14.15
C SER A 126 18.15 2.63 12.68
N ALA A 127 17.32 2.10 11.79
CA ALA A 127 17.30 2.52 10.39
C ALA A 127 16.04 3.34 10.14
N SER A 128 16.18 4.46 9.41
CA SER A 128 15.02 5.16 8.87
C SER A 128 14.64 4.48 7.56
N LEU A 129 13.43 3.93 7.50
CA LEU A 129 12.86 3.55 6.21
C LEU A 129 12.38 4.83 5.51
N PRO A 130 12.51 4.93 4.17
CA PRO A 130 11.85 6.00 3.43
C PRO A 130 10.34 5.92 3.65
N ASP A 131 9.66 7.06 3.51
CA ASP A 131 8.21 7.09 3.59
C ASP A 131 7.60 6.13 2.55
N PRO A 132 6.49 5.45 2.89
CA PRO A 132 5.84 4.55 1.97
C PRO A 132 5.41 5.35 0.73
N LEU A 133 5.69 4.79 -0.45
CA LEU A 133 5.22 5.39 -1.70
C LEU A 133 3.70 5.54 -1.63
N THR A 134 3.23 6.75 -1.95
CA THR A 134 1.81 7.01 -2.14
C THR A 134 1.29 6.16 -3.30
N ARG A 135 -0.02 5.92 -3.34
CA ARG A 135 -0.65 5.26 -4.51
C ARG A 135 -0.35 6.00 -5.81
N GLY A 136 -0.23 7.33 -5.76
CA GLY A 136 0.15 8.16 -6.91
C GLY A 136 1.58 7.89 -7.39
N GLU A 137 2.54 7.74 -6.47
CA GLU A 137 3.93 7.41 -6.81
C GLU A 137 4.10 5.97 -7.30
N LEU A 138 3.36 5.03 -6.73
CA LEU A 138 3.30 3.65 -7.24
C LEU A 138 2.76 3.62 -8.67
N LEU A 139 1.67 4.33 -8.91
CA LEU A 139 1.07 4.48 -10.23
C LEU A 139 2.06 5.13 -11.22
N ALA A 140 2.72 6.22 -10.82
CA ALA A 140 3.70 6.90 -11.67
C ALA A 140 4.87 5.98 -12.06
N ARG A 141 5.30 5.09 -11.17
CA ARG A 141 6.36 4.10 -11.47
C ARG A 141 5.92 2.99 -12.42
N SER A 142 4.63 2.64 -12.42
CA SER A 142 4.07 1.63 -13.34
C SER A 142 3.84 2.16 -14.76
N LEU A 143 4.01 3.46 -15.00
CA LEU A 143 3.66 4.11 -16.27
C LEU A 143 4.91 4.54 -17.05
N LYS A 144 4.82 4.49 -18.38
CA LYS A 144 5.77 5.12 -19.32
C LYS A 144 5.41 6.58 -19.58
N ILE A 145 4.12 6.92 -19.41
CA ILE A 145 3.59 8.27 -19.53
C ILE A 145 3.78 9.06 -18.23
N HIS A 146 4.02 10.36 -18.34
CA HIS A 146 4.15 11.27 -17.21
C HIS A 146 3.73 12.70 -17.60
N PRO A 147 3.28 13.53 -16.64
CA PRO A 147 2.93 14.93 -16.93
C PRO A 147 4.06 15.69 -17.61
N GLY A 148 3.72 16.49 -18.63
CA GLY A 148 4.64 17.23 -19.48
C GLY A 148 5.18 16.46 -20.69
N ALA A 149 5.01 15.13 -20.74
CA ALA A 149 5.35 14.33 -21.91
C ALA A 149 4.21 14.28 -22.93
N ALA A 150 4.54 14.05 -24.21
CA ALA A 150 3.55 13.71 -25.21
C ALA A 150 2.95 12.33 -24.92
N PHE A 151 1.62 12.24 -24.95
CA PHE A 151 0.94 10.95 -24.90
C PHE A 151 1.20 10.21 -26.22
N PRO A 152 1.49 8.89 -26.21
CA PRO A 152 1.81 8.15 -27.42
C PRO A 152 0.68 8.23 -28.48
N ASP A 153 1.02 8.46 -29.75
CA ASP A 153 0.02 8.39 -30.83
C ASP A 153 -0.33 6.94 -31.12
N LEU A 154 -1.33 6.44 -30.39
CA LEU A 154 -1.80 5.07 -30.50
C LEU A 154 -2.59 4.87 -31.79
N ALA A 155 -2.30 3.78 -32.50
CA ALA A 155 -3.19 3.28 -33.53
C ALA A 155 -4.42 2.65 -32.87
N LEU A 156 -5.59 3.23 -33.13
CA LEU A 156 -6.84 2.86 -32.48
C LEU A 156 -7.80 2.22 -33.49
N LYS A 157 -8.79 1.49 -32.98
CA LYS A 157 -9.99 1.12 -33.75
C LYS A 157 -11.23 1.55 -33.00
N ASN A 158 -12.23 2.08 -33.68
CA ASN A 158 -13.53 2.31 -33.01
C ASN A 158 -14.28 0.98 -32.84
N LEU A 159 -15.43 1.00 -32.15
CA LEU A 159 -16.28 -0.18 -31.96
C LEU A 159 -16.81 -0.80 -33.27
N ALA A 160 -16.79 -0.06 -34.38
CA ALA A 160 -17.12 -0.56 -35.72
C ALA A 160 -15.89 -1.15 -36.46
N GLY A 161 -14.73 -1.24 -35.82
CA GLY A 161 -13.49 -1.76 -36.39
C GLY A 161 -12.77 -0.80 -37.34
N GLN A 162 -13.22 0.45 -37.46
CA GLN A 162 -12.61 1.44 -38.34
C GLN A 162 -11.33 2.00 -37.72
N PRO A 163 -10.23 2.14 -38.49
CA PRO A 163 -8.98 2.71 -38.00
C PRO A 163 -9.14 4.16 -37.54
N SER A 164 -8.52 4.49 -36.41
CA SER A 164 -8.42 5.83 -35.84
C SER A 164 -7.04 6.02 -35.19
N SER A 165 -6.78 7.19 -34.64
CA SER A 165 -5.63 7.44 -33.78
C SER A 165 -6.00 8.46 -32.70
N LEU A 166 -5.17 8.56 -31.65
CA LEU A 166 -5.42 9.52 -30.58
C LEU A 166 -5.38 10.96 -31.10
N LEU A 167 -4.38 11.30 -31.93
CA LEU A 167 -4.22 12.66 -32.46
C LEU A 167 -5.45 13.14 -33.24
N LYS A 168 -6.20 12.22 -33.88
CA LYS A 168 -7.45 12.55 -34.58
C LYS A 168 -8.60 12.92 -33.64
N GLN A 169 -8.49 12.62 -32.36
CA GLN A 169 -9.52 12.90 -31.34
C GLN A 169 -9.27 14.22 -30.62
N LEU A 170 -8.11 14.85 -30.84
CA LEU A 170 -7.78 16.16 -30.28
C LEU A 170 -8.53 17.26 -31.03
N GLN A 171 -9.00 18.26 -30.29
CA GLN A 171 -9.70 19.42 -30.82
C GLN A 171 -8.97 20.68 -30.37
N PRO A 172 -8.72 21.66 -31.26
CA PRO A 172 -8.07 22.91 -30.87
C PRO A 172 -8.79 23.60 -29.70
N GLY A 173 -8.04 23.99 -28.67
CA GLY A 173 -8.56 24.63 -27.47
C GLY A 173 -9.33 23.72 -26.51
N HIS A 174 -9.38 22.40 -26.77
CA HIS A 174 -10.05 21.44 -25.91
C HIS A 174 -9.05 20.46 -25.29
N ARG A 175 -9.29 20.13 -24.02
CA ARG A 175 -8.59 19.05 -23.34
C ARG A 175 -9.33 17.74 -23.60
N LEU A 176 -8.60 16.63 -23.54
CA LEU A 176 -9.18 15.29 -23.69
C LEU A 176 -8.87 14.44 -22.44
N LEU A 177 -9.92 13.91 -21.83
CA LEU A 177 -9.83 12.95 -20.73
C LEU A 177 -9.89 11.53 -21.29
N ILE A 178 -8.75 10.86 -21.30
CA ILE A 178 -8.59 9.48 -21.78
C ILE A 178 -8.80 8.54 -20.59
N ASN A 179 -9.96 7.88 -20.54
CA ASN A 179 -10.30 6.87 -19.56
C ASN A 179 -9.78 5.50 -20.02
N LEU A 180 -8.76 4.97 -19.34
CA LEU A 180 -8.15 3.66 -19.59
C LEU A 180 -8.88 2.57 -18.78
N TRP A 181 -9.39 1.55 -19.47
CA TRP A 181 -10.22 0.52 -18.84
C TRP A 181 -10.10 -0.83 -19.56
N ALA A 182 -10.67 -1.87 -18.94
CA ALA A 182 -10.82 -3.19 -19.55
C ALA A 182 -12.12 -3.86 -19.06
N THR A 183 -12.68 -4.79 -19.83
CA THR A 183 -13.97 -5.45 -19.53
C THR A 183 -13.94 -6.29 -18.25
N TRP A 184 -12.79 -6.84 -17.87
CA TRP A 184 -12.59 -7.59 -16.62
C TRP A 184 -12.41 -6.69 -15.40
N CYS A 185 -12.22 -5.39 -15.59
CA CYS A 185 -11.98 -4.43 -14.51
C CYS A 185 -13.30 -3.99 -13.86
N ARG A 186 -13.65 -4.63 -12.73
CA ARG A 186 -14.85 -4.28 -11.96
C ARG A 186 -14.91 -2.81 -11.50
N PRO A 187 -13.81 -2.18 -11.01
CA PRO A 187 -13.85 -0.77 -10.65
C PRO A 187 -14.07 0.13 -11.87
N CYS A 188 -13.54 -0.22 -13.05
CA CYS A 188 -13.79 0.51 -14.28
C CYS A 188 -15.29 0.52 -14.62
N ALA A 189 -15.95 -0.63 -14.51
CA ALA A 189 -17.39 -0.73 -14.74
C ALA A 189 -18.24 0.17 -13.81
N ALA A 190 -17.72 0.51 -12.63
CA ALA A 190 -18.36 1.45 -11.70
C ALA A 190 -18.03 2.92 -12.00
N GLU A 191 -16.83 3.21 -12.53
CA GLU A 191 -16.36 4.56 -12.86
C GLU A 191 -16.99 5.11 -14.15
N MET A 192 -17.11 4.30 -15.19
CA MET A 192 -17.53 4.76 -16.52
C MET A 192 -18.93 5.43 -16.53
N PRO A 193 -19.96 4.93 -15.81
CA PRO A 193 -21.25 5.64 -15.69
C PRO A 193 -21.13 7.02 -15.03
N GLU A 194 -20.26 7.17 -14.04
CA GLU A 194 -20.03 8.45 -13.36
C GLU A 194 -19.40 9.47 -14.32
N LEU A 195 -18.45 9.02 -15.15
CA LEU A 195 -17.87 9.86 -16.20
C LEU A 195 -18.89 10.23 -17.29
N GLU A 196 -19.77 9.30 -17.69
CA GLU A 196 -20.86 9.61 -18.63
C GLU A 196 -21.82 10.66 -18.05
N ASN A 197 -22.16 10.57 -16.77
CA ASN A 197 -22.99 11.57 -16.09
C ASN A 197 -22.34 12.97 -16.08
N LEU A 198 -21.02 13.03 -15.95
CA LEU A 198 -20.27 14.31 -15.99
C LEU A 198 -20.01 14.82 -17.41
N ARG A 199 -20.16 13.99 -18.43
CA ARG A 199 -19.83 14.32 -19.83
C ARG A 199 -20.41 15.64 -20.33
N PRO A 200 -21.70 15.99 -20.12
CA PRO A 200 -22.23 17.26 -20.61
C PRO A 200 -21.52 18.48 -20.02
N ARG A 201 -21.07 18.36 -18.76
CA ARG A 201 -20.43 19.45 -18.02
C ARG A 201 -18.95 19.56 -18.35
N LEU A 202 -18.28 18.42 -18.47
CA LEU A 202 -16.92 18.36 -19.01
C LEU A 202 -16.87 19.00 -20.40
N ALA A 203 -17.83 18.67 -21.27
CA ALA A 203 -17.94 19.28 -22.60
C ALA A 203 -18.18 20.80 -22.53
N ALA A 204 -19.00 21.28 -21.60
CA ALA A 204 -19.22 22.72 -21.38
C ALA A 204 -17.95 23.47 -20.96
N ASN A 205 -16.96 22.77 -20.38
CA ASN A 205 -15.65 23.31 -20.01
C ASN A 205 -14.52 22.89 -20.95
N HIS A 206 -14.86 22.56 -22.19
CA HIS A 206 -13.90 22.17 -23.23
C HIS A 206 -13.06 20.94 -22.84
N VAL A 207 -13.67 19.98 -22.15
CA VAL A 207 -13.06 18.67 -21.83
C VAL A 207 -13.86 17.56 -22.51
N GLY A 208 -13.27 16.95 -23.54
CA GLY A 208 -13.80 15.73 -24.16
C GLY A 208 -13.51 14.50 -23.31
N ILE A 209 -14.25 13.41 -23.52
CA ILE A 209 -13.96 12.10 -22.91
C ILE A 209 -13.75 11.07 -24.02
N LEU A 210 -12.71 10.26 -23.87
CA LEU A 210 -12.42 9.11 -24.71
C LEU A 210 -12.20 7.89 -23.82
N GLY A 211 -12.95 6.80 -24.06
CA GLY A 211 -12.67 5.51 -23.45
C GLY A 211 -11.65 4.74 -24.29
N LEU A 212 -10.54 4.33 -23.71
CA LEU A 212 -9.55 3.46 -24.34
C LEU A 212 -9.58 2.09 -23.66
N ASP A 213 -10.05 1.10 -24.41
CA ASP A 213 -10.07 -0.29 -24.02
C ASP A 213 -8.66 -0.91 -24.16
N LEU A 214 -8.27 -1.62 -23.09
CA LEU A 214 -6.99 -2.30 -22.93
C LEU A 214 -7.15 -3.82 -22.82
N ASP A 215 -8.29 -4.39 -23.22
CA ASP A 215 -8.41 -5.84 -23.31
C ASP A 215 -7.35 -6.44 -24.26
N ALA A 216 -6.56 -7.38 -23.74
CA ALA A 216 -5.52 -8.04 -24.52
C ALA A 216 -6.09 -9.08 -25.50
N ASP A 217 -7.26 -9.64 -25.19
CA ASP A 217 -7.97 -10.60 -26.04
C ASP A 217 -8.82 -9.87 -27.09
N PRO A 218 -8.54 -10.02 -28.39
CA PRO A 218 -9.36 -9.44 -29.46
C PRO A 218 -10.81 -9.95 -29.48
N ALA A 219 -11.10 -11.08 -28.83
CA ALA A 219 -12.45 -11.64 -28.71
C ALA A 219 -13.25 -11.07 -27.51
N ALA A 220 -12.67 -10.13 -26.75
CA ALA A 220 -13.35 -9.51 -25.62
C ALA A 220 -14.67 -8.82 -26.04
N PRO A 221 -15.76 -8.97 -25.26
CA PRO A 221 -17.08 -8.46 -25.64
C PRO A 221 -17.25 -6.96 -25.34
N VAL A 222 -16.32 -6.13 -25.82
CA VAL A 222 -16.22 -4.70 -25.50
C VAL A 222 -17.50 -3.94 -25.85
N ALA A 223 -18.07 -4.15 -27.03
CA ALA A 223 -19.29 -3.46 -27.46
C ALA A 223 -20.49 -3.76 -26.54
N SER A 224 -20.72 -5.04 -26.23
CA SER A 224 -21.80 -5.48 -25.33
C SER A 224 -21.60 -4.97 -23.90
N PHE A 225 -20.34 -4.86 -23.45
CA PHE A 225 -20.01 -4.31 -22.14
C PHE A 225 -20.35 -2.81 -22.05
N VAL A 226 -19.93 -2.02 -23.04
CA VAL A 226 -20.22 -0.58 -23.11
C VAL A 226 -21.73 -0.32 -23.16
N GLU A 227 -22.47 -1.09 -23.97
CA GLU A 227 -23.92 -1.01 -24.06
C GLU A 227 -24.60 -1.32 -22.72
N LYS A 228 -24.18 -2.41 -22.05
CA LYS A 228 -24.72 -2.82 -20.75
C LYS A 228 -24.51 -1.77 -19.66
N ILE A 229 -23.38 -1.06 -19.70
CA ILE A 229 -23.03 -0.02 -18.72
C ILE A 229 -23.71 1.32 -19.06
N GLY A 230 -24.18 1.49 -20.29
CA GLY A 230 -24.92 2.68 -20.72
C GLY A 230 -24.04 3.88 -21.07
N VAL A 231 -22.78 3.65 -21.38
CA VAL A 231 -21.79 4.68 -21.75
C VAL A 231 -21.97 5.09 -23.22
N ARG A 232 -21.89 6.40 -23.49
CA ARG A 232 -22.10 6.96 -24.83
C ARG A 232 -20.95 7.82 -25.33
N TYR A 233 -19.98 8.19 -24.49
CA TYR A 233 -18.75 8.80 -24.98
C TYR A 233 -18.00 7.86 -25.96
N PRO A 234 -17.20 8.42 -26.88
CA PRO A 234 -16.43 7.63 -27.84
C PRO A 234 -15.52 6.58 -27.16
N VAL A 235 -15.63 5.33 -27.60
CA VAL A 235 -14.79 4.22 -27.14
C VAL A 235 -13.93 3.71 -28.30
N PHE A 236 -12.65 3.48 -28.01
CA PHE A 236 -11.67 2.94 -28.93
C PHE A 236 -10.96 1.74 -28.33
N LEU A 237 -10.61 0.78 -29.19
CA LEU A 237 -9.86 -0.42 -28.89
C LEU A 237 -8.38 -0.11 -29.08
N GLY A 238 -7.61 -0.15 -27.98
CA GLY A 238 -6.16 0.00 -27.97
C GLY A 238 -5.43 -1.35 -27.91
N GLY A 239 -5.94 -2.27 -27.10
CA GLY A 239 -5.41 -3.63 -26.95
C GLY A 239 -3.95 -3.70 -26.52
N PRO A 240 -3.21 -4.78 -26.86
CA PRO A 240 -1.83 -5.01 -26.42
C PRO A 240 -0.86 -3.88 -26.75
N ALA A 241 -1.02 -3.22 -27.90
CA ALA A 241 -0.14 -2.12 -28.32
C ALA A 241 -0.27 -0.89 -27.42
N ALA A 242 -1.49 -0.58 -26.96
CA ALA A 242 -1.72 0.50 -26.01
C ALA A 242 -1.14 0.17 -24.63
N ILE A 243 -1.29 -1.07 -24.17
CA ILE A 243 -0.72 -1.55 -22.91
C ILE A 243 0.80 -1.36 -22.90
N GLU A 244 1.48 -1.84 -23.95
CA GLU A 244 2.93 -1.78 -24.07
C GLU A 244 3.45 -0.34 -24.06
N GLN A 245 2.73 0.61 -24.65
CA GLN A 245 3.16 2.00 -24.72
C GLN A 245 2.85 2.80 -23.45
N ILE A 246 1.83 2.41 -22.68
CA ILE A 246 1.40 3.14 -21.48
C ILE A 246 2.07 2.62 -20.21
N PHE A 247 2.30 1.31 -20.09
CA PHE A 247 2.77 0.67 -18.86
C PHE A 247 4.23 0.19 -18.96
N SER A 248 4.97 0.31 -17.86
CA SER A 248 6.41 0.01 -17.75
C SER A 248 6.73 -1.41 -17.29
N GLY A 249 5.73 -2.27 -17.03
CA GLY A 249 5.91 -3.64 -16.53
C GLY A 249 4.69 -4.53 -16.73
N GLU A 250 4.67 -5.71 -16.08
CA GLU A 250 3.57 -6.69 -16.18
C GLU A 250 2.30 -6.30 -15.40
N GLU A 251 2.41 -5.35 -14.46
CA GLU A 251 1.28 -4.88 -13.67
C GLU A 251 0.58 -3.70 -14.35
N MET A 252 -0.59 -3.99 -14.95
CA MET A 252 -1.51 -2.99 -15.45
C MET A 252 -2.47 -2.53 -14.34
N SER A 253 -2.46 -1.23 -14.03
CA SER A 253 -3.38 -0.63 -13.05
C SER A 253 -4.47 0.17 -13.77
N VAL A 254 -5.69 -0.37 -13.76
CA VAL A 254 -6.91 0.27 -14.28
C VAL A 254 -8.01 0.24 -13.21
N PRO A 255 -8.91 1.24 -13.13
CA PRO A 255 -9.06 2.36 -14.05
C PRO A 255 -8.01 3.46 -13.84
N LEU A 256 -7.66 4.12 -14.94
CA LEU A 256 -6.70 5.22 -14.97
C LEU A 256 -7.20 6.28 -15.95
N SER A 257 -7.29 7.53 -15.51
CA SER A 257 -7.70 8.63 -16.38
C SER A 257 -6.51 9.54 -16.68
N VAL A 258 -6.28 9.85 -17.94
CA VAL A 258 -5.16 10.70 -18.39
C VAL A 258 -5.74 11.93 -19.06
N LEU A 259 -5.45 13.10 -18.52
CA LEU A 259 -5.86 14.37 -19.10
C LEU A 259 -4.75 14.89 -20.01
N VAL A 260 -5.07 15.13 -21.28
CA VAL A 260 -4.15 15.72 -22.27
C VAL A 260 -4.68 17.05 -22.80
N ASP A 261 -3.79 17.92 -23.25
CA ASP A 261 -4.16 19.15 -23.97
C ASP A 261 -4.44 18.90 -25.46
N ASP A 262 -4.70 19.98 -26.21
CA ASP A 262 -5.00 19.95 -27.65
C ASP A 262 -3.78 19.65 -28.54
N HIS A 263 -2.59 19.54 -27.95
CA HIS A 263 -1.37 19.07 -28.58
C HIS A 263 -1.01 17.63 -28.18
N GLY A 264 -1.81 17.00 -27.31
CA GLY A 264 -1.57 15.64 -26.82
C GLY A 264 -0.53 15.57 -25.72
N ILE A 265 -0.18 16.69 -25.08
CA ILE A 265 0.71 16.71 -23.91
C ILE A 265 -0.08 16.31 -22.67
N VAL A 266 0.47 15.39 -21.88
CA VAL A 266 -0.12 14.93 -20.63
C VAL A 266 -0.08 16.06 -19.61
N LEU A 267 -1.26 16.53 -19.21
CA LEU A 267 -1.43 17.53 -18.15
C LEU A 267 -1.46 16.86 -16.78
N GLU A 268 -2.23 15.79 -16.66
CA GLU A 268 -2.44 15.11 -15.38
C GLU A 268 -2.74 13.62 -15.58
N ILE A 269 -2.31 12.81 -14.62
CA ILE A 269 -2.65 11.39 -14.52
C ILE A 269 -3.44 11.22 -13.22
N ILE A 270 -4.69 10.78 -13.35
CA ILE A 270 -5.65 10.70 -12.27
C ILE A 270 -5.93 9.21 -12.01
N PRO A 271 -5.60 8.68 -10.81
CA PRO A 271 -5.99 7.32 -10.46
C PRO A 271 -7.52 7.22 -10.48
N GLY A 272 -8.04 6.03 -10.77
CA GLY A 272 -9.48 5.76 -10.88
C GLY A 272 -10.39 6.35 -9.80
N TRP A 273 -11.68 6.29 -10.05
CA TRP A 273 -12.74 6.94 -9.30
C TRP A 273 -12.78 6.46 -7.86
N SER A 274 -12.57 7.40 -6.95
CA SER A 274 -12.57 7.20 -5.51
C SER A 274 -13.13 8.43 -4.82
N GLY A 275 -13.43 8.34 -3.53
CA GLY A 275 -13.82 9.51 -2.74
C GLY A 275 -12.79 10.65 -2.81
N ALA A 276 -11.50 10.33 -3.00
CA ALA A 276 -10.43 11.32 -3.12
C ALA A 276 -10.31 11.95 -4.53
N THR A 277 -10.63 11.20 -5.58
CA THR A 277 -10.49 11.66 -6.98
C THR A 277 -11.77 12.22 -7.56
N ARG A 278 -12.94 11.95 -6.94
CA ARG A 278 -14.24 12.52 -7.33
C ARG A 278 -14.18 14.04 -7.47
N GLN A 279 -13.59 14.73 -6.50
CA GLN A 279 -13.52 16.20 -6.54
C GLN A 279 -12.74 16.70 -7.76
N LYS A 280 -11.67 16.00 -8.17
CA LYS A 280 -10.91 16.38 -9.37
C LYS A 280 -11.76 16.34 -10.63
N PHE A 281 -12.58 15.30 -10.81
CA PHE A 281 -13.50 15.22 -11.96
C PHE A 281 -14.58 16.29 -11.92
N LEU A 282 -15.06 16.63 -10.71
CA LEU A 282 -16.01 17.73 -10.49
C LEU A 282 -15.39 19.09 -10.82
N ASP A 283 -14.14 19.33 -10.41
CA ASP A 283 -13.40 20.56 -10.70
C ASP A 283 -13.16 20.71 -12.22
N LEU A 284 -12.80 19.62 -12.91
CA LEU A 284 -12.72 19.60 -14.38
C LEU A 284 -14.07 19.90 -15.03
N ALA A 285 -15.16 19.40 -14.44
CA ALA A 285 -16.54 19.69 -14.83
C ALA A 285 -17.05 21.06 -14.35
N GLY A 286 -16.19 21.88 -13.72
CA GLY A 286 -16.48 23.27 -13.34
C GLY A 286 -17.45 23.38 -12.17
N GLU A 287 -17.52 22.36 -11.32
CA GLU A 287 -18.19 22.48 -10.02
C GLU A 287 -17.36 23.41 -9.12
N PRO A 288 -17.98 24.36 -8.41
CA PRO A 288 -17.29 25.00 -7.30
C PRO A 288 -16.98 23.92 -6.25
N ALA A 289 -15.73 23.89 -5.78
CA ALA A 289 -15.32 23.01 -4.69
C ALA A 289 -16.31 23.14 -3.53
N HIS A 290 -16.98 22.05 -3.15
CA HIS A 290 -17.75 22.04 -1.91
C HIS A 290 -16.76 22.27 -0.77
N PRO A 291 -17.01 23.24 0.14
CA PRO A 291 -16.12 23.44 1.28
C PRO A 291 -15.99 22.11 2.00
N ALA A 292 -14.76 21.66 2.18
CA ALA A 292 -14.43 20.42 2.86
C ALA A 292 -15.28 20.31 4.14
N ALA A 293 -15.94 19.16 4.32
CA ALA A 293 -16.73 18.90 5.52
C ALA A 293 -15.90 19.28 6.74
N VAL A 294 -16.40 20.29 7.47
CA VAL A 294 -15.78 20.81 8.70
C VAL A 294 -15.56 19.62 9.63
N SER A 295 -14.31 19.34 9.96
CA SER A 295 -13.95 18.37 11.00
C SER A 295 -14.77 18.64 12.25
N PRO A 296 -15.35 17.61 12.90
CA PRO A 296 -16.10 17.82 14.13
C PRO A 296 -15.20 18.54 15.16
N PRO A 297 -15.75 19.49 15.93
CA PRO A 297 -14.97 20.25 16.88
C PRO A 297 -14.33 19.31 17.91
N ALA A 298 -13.06 19.57 18.22
CA ALA A 298 -12.31 18.84 19.24
C ALA A 298 -13.12 18.76 20.55
N PRO A 299 -13.06 17.63 21.29
CA PRO A 299 -13.71 17.54 22.58
C PRO A 299 -13.17 18.63 23.51
N ARG A 300 -14.10 19.39 24.11
CA ARG A 300 -13.77 20.46 25.07
C ARG A 300 -13.08 19.87 26.31
N PRO A 301 -12.21 20.67 26.97
CA PRO A 301 -11.31 20.21 28.04
C PRO A 301 -12.04 19.63 29.25
#